data_AF-A0A5B8NH70-F1
#
_entry.id   AF-A0A5B8NH70-F1
#
_cell.length_a   1.000
_cell.length_b   1.000
_cell.length_c   1.000
_cell.angle_alpha   90.00
_cell.angle_beta   90.00
_cell.angle_gamma   90.00
#
_symmetry.space_group_name_H-M   'P 1'
#
loop_
_entity.id
_entity.type
_entity.pdbx_description
1 polymer ?
#
loop_
_entity_poly.entity_id
_entity_poly.type
_entity_poly.pdbx_seq_one_letter_code
_entity_poly.pdbx_strand_id
1 'polypeptide(L)' 'MENKKLGALVERAMIDGELSRRERDEIMGAIYGKKHITREECKLMRTLQQKIWTAEIKIWG' A
#
# COMPACT_ATOMS: atom_id res chain seq x y z
N MET A 1 5.80 5.91 -14.62
CA MET A 1 5.23 4.56 -14.82
C MET A 1 5.05 3.79 -13.51
N GLU A 2 5.94 3.95 -12.51
CA GLU A 2 5.84 3.27 -11.21
C GLU A 2 4.55 3.56 -10.41
N ASN A 3 4.05 4.81 -10.41
CA ASN A 3 2.87 5.15 -9.60
C ASN A 3 1.59 4.41 -9.99
N LYS A 4 1.42 4.03 -11.26
CA LYS A 4 0.22 3.30 -11.70
C LYS A 4 0.20 1.86 -11.18
N LYS A 5 1.37 1.21 -11.09
CA LYS A 5 1.48 -0.15 -10.55
C LYS A 5 1.21 -0.19 -9.05
N LEU A 6 1.76 0.75 -8.29
CA LEU A 6 1.48 0.89 -6.85
C LEU A 6 0.01 1.20 -6.57
N GLY A 7 -0.56 2.13 -7.33
CA GLY A 7 -1.97 2.47 -7.21
C GLY A 7 -2.86 1.23 -7.38
N ALA A 8 -2.64 0.46 -8.45
CA ALA A 8 -3.38 -0.77 -8.71
C ALA A 8 -3.18 -1.86 -7.64
N LEU A 9 -1.95 -2.01 -7.13
CA LEU A 9 -1.62 -2.96 -6.06
C LEU A 9 -2.37 -2.63 -4.76
N VAL A 10 -2.36 -1.36 -4.37
CA VAL A 10 -3.09 -0.92 -3.18
C VAL A 10 -4.59 -1.01 -3.41
N GLU A 11 -5.10 -0.52 -4.54
CA GLU A 11 -6.53 -0.56 -4.86
C GLU A 11 -7.08 -1.98 -4.83
N ARG A 12 -6.37 -2.93 -5.45
CA ARG A 12 -6.70 -4.35 -5.34
C ARG A 12 -6.65 -4.84 -3.89
N ALA A 13 -5.61 -4.51 -3.11
CA ALA A 13 -5.54 -4.91 -1.70
C ALA A 13 -6.69 -4.33 -0.84
N MET A 14 -7.19 -3.13 -1.19
CA MET A 14 -8.37 -2.55 -0.55
C MET A 14 -9.66 -3.28 -0.90
N ILE A 15 -9.77 -3.82 -2.13
CA ILE A 15 -10.93 -4.56 -2.62
C ILE A 15 -10.93 -5.98 -2.07
N ASP A 16 -9.79 -6.68 -2.19
CA ASP A 16 -9.66 -8.09 -1.85
C ASP A 16 -9.56 -8.30 -0.33
N GLY A 17 -9.23 -7.25 0.43
CA GLY A 17 -9.04 -7.34 1.88
C GLY A 17 -7.80 -8.16 2.26
N GLU A 18 -6.89 -8.37 1.31
CA GLU A 18 -5.72 -9.21 1.47
C GLU A 18 -4.49 -8.53 0.85
N LEU A 19 -3.35 -8.70 1.52
CA LEU A 19 -2.08 -8.18 1.05
C LEU A 19 -0.97 -9.14 1.47
N SER A 20 -0.15 -9.60 0.52
CA SER A 20 1.00 -10.41 0.91
C SER A 20 2.09 -9.56 1.59
N ARG A 21 2.93 -10.17 2.44
CA ARG A 21 4.10 -9.51 3.03
C ARG A 21 5.01 -8.92 1.96
N ARG A 22 5.21 -9.65 0.86
CA ARG A 22 6.00 -9.20 -0.28
C ARG A 22 5.40 -7.95 -0.91
N GLU A 23 4.10 -7.94 -1.18
CA GLU A 23 3.44 -6.79 -1.79
C GLU A 23 3.43 -5.58 -0.86
N ARG A 24 3.25 -5.80 0.44
CA ARG A 24 3.39 -4.75 1.46
C ARG A 24 4.79 -4.14 1.41
N ASP A 25 5.84 -4.96 1.36
CA ASP A 25 7.21 -4.48 1.33
C ASP A 25 7.55 -3.78 0.00
N GLU A 26 7.02 -4.25 -1.13
CA GLU A 26 7.13 -3.57 -2.43
C GLU A 26 6.45 -2.19 -2.39
N ILE A 27 5.25 -2.09 -1.79
CA ILE A 27 4.52 -0.82 -1.65
C ILE A 27 5.31 0.14 -0.76
N MET A 28 5.74 -0.32 0.41
CA MET A 28 6.45 0.52 1.38
C MET A 28 7.83 0.93 0.84
N GLY A 29 8.55 0.02 0.20
CA GLY A 29 9.85 0.28 -0.42
C GLY A 29 9.76 1.35 -1.52
N ALA A 30 8.74 1.29 -2.37
CA ALA A 30 8.57 2.29 -3.41
C ALA A 30 8.11 3.66 -2.89
N ILE A 31 7.42 3.73 -1.75
CA ILE A 31 7.08 5.00 -1.09
C ILE A 31 8.30 5.58 -0.39
N TYR A 32 9.02 4.78 0.40
CA TYR A 32 10.21 5.24 1.13
C TYR A 32 11.42 5.52 0.22
N GLY A 33 11.49 4.88 -0.95
CA GLY A 33 12.50 5.17 -1.96
C GLY A 33 12.33 6.54 -2.64
N LYS A 34 11.19 7.20 -2.46
CA LYS A 34 10.96 8.53 -3.03
C LYS A 34 11.59 9.62 -2.16
N LYS A 35 12.35 10.50 -2.81
CA LYS A 35 12.86 11.74 -2.18
C LYS A 35 11.75 12.71 -1.80
N HIS A 36 10.59 12.63 -2.45
CA HIS A 36 9.43 13.47 -2.17
C HIS A 36 8.15 12.64 -2.28
N ILE A 37 7.36 12.62 -1.20
CA ILE A 37 6.09 11.94 -1.12
C ILE A 37 4.99 12.99 -1.26
N THR A 38 4.09 12.80 -2.23
CA THR A 38 2.95 13.69 -2.43
C THR A 38 1.88 13.49 -1.35
N ARG A 39 0.97 14.47 -1.22
CA ARG A 39 -0.13 14.38 -0.25
C ARG A 39 -1.05 13.19 -0.54
N GLU A 40 -1.30 12.87 -1.81
CA GLU A 40 -2.13 11.72 -2.19
C GLU A 40 -1.46 10.41 -1.79
N GLU A 41 -0.18 10.23 -2.08
CA GLU A 41 0.58 9.03 -1.70
C GLU A 41 0.64 8.86 -0.18
N CYS A 42 0.82 9.96 0.56
CA CYS A 42 0.81 9.93 2.02
C CYS A 42 -0.56 9.52 2.57
N LYS A 43 -1.66 10.01 1.98
CA LYS A 43 -3.02 9.62 2.36
C LYS A 43 -3.25 8.14 2.08
N LEU A 44 -2.84 7.67 0.92
CA LEU A 44 -2.99 6.30 0.45
C LEU A 44 -2.24 5.31 1.37
N MET A 45 -1.00 5.65 1.76
CA MET A 45 -0.23 4.90 2.75
C MET A 45 -0.92 4.84 4.12
N ARG A 46 -1.43 5.96 4.63
CA ARG A 46 -2.13 5.99 5.93
C ARG A 46 -3.37 5.12 5.91
N THR A 47 -4.17 5.17 4.84
CA THR A 47 -5.38 4.35 4.72
C THR A 47 -5.03 2.87 4.67
N LEU A 48 -3.98 2.49 3.93
CA LEU A 48 -3.50 1.11 3.89
C LEU A 48 -3.07 0.62 5.28
N GLN A 49 -2.23 1.40 5.97
CA GLN A 49 -1.77 1.07 7.33
C GLN A 49 -2.92 0.96 8.32
N GLN A 50 -3.89 1.88 8.26
CA GLN A 50 -5.06 1.85 9.11
C GLN A 50 -5.87 0.57 8.90
N LYS A 51 -6.12 0.17 7.64
CA LYS A 51 -6.87 -1.04 7.31
C LYS A 51 -6.17 -2.34 7.69
N ILE A 52 -4.84 -2.35 7.61
CA ILE A 52 -4.03 -3.44 8.17
C ILE A 52 -4.21 -3.51 9.69
N TRP A 53 -4.13 -2.37 10.37
CA TRP A 53 -4.25 -2.29 11.83
C TRP A 53 -5.64 -2.67 12.33
N THR A 54 -6.70 -2.31 11.60
CA THR A 54 -8.09 -2.69 11.92
C THR A 54 -8.43 -4.13 11.48
N ALA A 55 -7.46 -4.87 10.94
CA ALA A 55 -7.65 -6.22 10.40
C ALA A 55 -8.68 -6.32 9.25
N GLU A 56 -9.03 -5.18 8.62
CA GLU A 56 -9.79 -5.14 7.36
C GLU A 56 -8.96 -5.65 6.18
N ILE A 57 -7.64 -5.49 6.25
CA ILE A 57 -6.69 -6.11 5.34
C ILE A 57 -5.87 -7.14 6.10
N LYS A 58 -5.98 -8.41 5.69
CA LYS A 58 -5.16 -9.48 6.23
C LYS A 58 -3.81 -9.49 5.53
N ILE A 59 -2.75 -9.40 6.33
CA ILE A 59 -1.41 -9.67 5.84
C ILE A 59 -1.16 -11.17 5.91
N TRP A 60 -0.82 -11.76 4.77
CA TRP A 60 -0.40 -13.16 4.66
C TRP A 60 0.96 -13.24 3.99
N GLY A 61 1.71 -14.32 4.19
CA GLY A 61 3.06 -14.43 3.66
C GLY A 61 3.90 -15.43 4.39
#